data_AF-B2JL01-F1
#
_entry.id   AF-B2JL01-F1
#
_cell.length_a   1.000
_cell.length_b   1.000
_cell.length_c   1.000
_cell.angle_alpha   90.00
_cell.angle_beta   90.00
_cell.angle_gamma   90.00
#
_symmetry.space_group_name_H-M   'P 1'
#
loop_
_entity.id
_entity.type
_entity.pdbx_description
1 polymer ?
#
loop_
_entity_poly.entity_id
_entity_poly.type
_entity_poly.pdbx_seq_one_letter_code
_entity_poly.pdbx_strand_id
1 'polypeptide(L)'
;MKTTVFCIAFAAAAVAVPAHADQPATPADKVAFCKELANTTGKIVKARNAGVPMQKLMGDVDKQQAKTPGLGDYFRHQIRAAYSVPRNYITPEQGQQAAYDSCVEKYGVK
;
A
#
# COMPACT_ATOMS: atom_id res chain seq x y z
N MET A 1 20.98 23.69 -62.38
CA MET A 1 20.21 23.56 -61.12
C MET A 1 20.41 22.16 -60.59
N LYS A 2 21.14 22.00 -59.48
CA LYS A 2 21.32 20.71 -58.78
C LYS A 2 20.98 20.94 -57.32
N THR A 3 19.77 20.54 -56.94
CA THR A 3 19.28 20.53 -55.57
C THR A 3 19.61 19.15 -55.01
N THR A 4 20.65 19.07 -54.17
CA THR A 4 20.93 17.82 -53.44
C THR A 4 20.55 18.05 -51.99
N VAL A 5 19.48 17.36 -51.61
CA VAL A 5 18.80 17.39 -50.30
C VAL A 5 19.72 16.78 -49.24
N PHE A 6 19.93 17.50 -48.14
CA PHE A 6 20.55 16.98 -46.92
C PHE A 6 19.56 16.05 -46.21
N CYS A 7 19.81 14.74 -46.22
CA CYS A 7 19.12 13.80 -45.33
C CYS A 7 19.71 13.94 -43.92
N ILE A 8 19.04 14.70 -43.06
CA ILE A 8 19.28 14.70 -41.62
C ILE A 8 18.81 13.35 -41.09
N ALA A 9 19.75 12.46 -40.81
CA ALA A 9 19.49 11.22 -40.09
C ALA A 9 19.09 11.60 -38.65
N PHE A 10 17.78 11.65 -38.39
CA PHE A 10 17.25 11.60 -37.04
C PHE A 10 17.55 10.21 -36.48
N ALA A 11 18.67 10.10 -35.77
CA ALA A 11 18.89 9.01 -34.84
C ALA A 11 17.80 9.13 -33.78
N ALA A 12 16.70 8.42 -33.99
CA ALA A 12 15.73 8.14 -32.94
C ALA A 12 16.49 7.33 -31.88
N ALA A 13 17.02 8.05 -30.88
CA ALA A 13 17.36 7.45 -29.62
C ALA A 13 16.06 6.85 -29.09
N ALA A 14 15.84 5.57 -29.39
CA ALA A 14 14.89 4.75 -28.67
C ALA A 14 15.40 4.73 -27.24
N VAL A 15 14.95 5.72 -26.46
CA VAL A 15 15.06 5.67 -25.01
C VAL A 15 14.24 4.43 -24.67
N ALA A 16 14.92 3.33 -24.41
CA ALA A 16 14.33 2.15 -23.83
C ALA A 16 13.87 2.58 -22.44
N VAL A 17 12.68 3.20 -22.39
CA VAL A 17 11.93 3.33 -21.15
C VAL A 17 11.74 1.89 -20.73
N PRO A 18 12.30 1.45 -19.59
CA PRO A 18 11.96 0.14 -19.09
C PRO A 18 10.46 0.19 -18.86
N ALA A 19 9.72 -0.48 -19.75
CA ALA A 19 8.36 -0.86 -19.48
C ALA A 19 8.47 -1.86 -18.33
N HIS A 20 8.56 -1.34 -17.10
CA HIS A 20 8.06 -2.04 -15.93
C HIS A 20 6.55 -2.12 -16.15
N ALA A 21 6.17 -3.01 -17.06
CA ALA A 21 4.84 -3.57 -17.09
C ALA A 21 4.64 -4.11 -15.67
N ASP A 22 3.72 -3.48 -14.94
CA ASP A 22 3.18 -3.97 -13.69
C ASP A 22 2.78 -5.42 -13.91
N GLN A 23 3.68 -6.35 -13.58
CA GLN A 23 3.35 -7.75 -13.63
C GLN A 23 2.16 -7.93 -12.69
N PRO A 24 1.05 -8.54 -13.14
CA PRO A 24 -0.10 -8.73 -12.30
C PRO A 24 0.35 -9.48 -11.04
N ALA A 25 0.12 -8.85 -9.87
CA ALA A 25 0.56 -9.39 -8.59
C ALA A 25 0.14 -10.85 -8.45
N THR A 26 1.10 -11.72 -8.16
CA THR A 26 0.85 -13.15 -8.02
C THR A 26 -0.04 -13.42 -6.80
N PRO A 27 -0.70 -14.58 -6.70
CA PRO A 27 -1.40 -14.96 -5.47
C PRO A 27 -0.50 -14.89 -4.23
N ALA A 28 0.79 -15.23 -4.37
CA ALA A 28 1.76 -15.14 -3.29
C ALA A 28 2.02 -13.68 -2.85
N ASP A 29 2.14 -12.75 -3.81
CA ASP A 29 2.31 -11.32 -3.51
C ASP A 29 1.09 -10.75 -2.79
N LYS A 30 -0.12 -11.17 -3.21
CA LYS A 30 -1.37 -10.77 -2.54
C LYS A 30 -1.46 -11.30 -1.12
N VAL A 31 -1.06 -12.56 -0.89
CA VAL A 31 -1.00 -13.14 0.47
C VAL A 31 0.04 -12.41 1.32
N ALA A 32 1.22 -12.13 0.78
CA ALA A 32 2.27 -11.39 1.49
C ALA A 32 1.78 -9.97 1.88
N PHE A 33 1.13 -9.28 0.94
CA PHE A 33 0.48 -8.01 1.18
C PHE A 33 -0.57 -8.10 2.29
N CYS A 34 -1.45 -9.11 2.25
CA CYS A 34 -2.46 -9.30 3.29
C CYS A 34 -1.83 -9.56 4.67
N LYS A 35 -0.72 -10.29 4.75
CA LYS A 35 0.02 -10.47 6.02
C LYS A 35 0.59 -9.15 6.56
N GLU A 36 1.18 -8.33 5.68
CA GLU A 36 1.75 -7.04 6.08
C GLU A 36 0.66 -6.07 6.57
N LEU A 37 -0.47 -6.07 5.88
CA LEU A 37 -1.66 -5.29 6.22
C LEU A 37 -2.26 -5.73 7.56
N ALA A 38 -2.36 -7.04 7.78
CA ALA A 38 -2.83 -7.62 9.03
C ALA A 38 -1.91 -7.23 10.20
N ASN A 39 -0.60 -7.35 10.02
CA ASN A 39 0.40 -6.94 11.01
C ASN A 39 0.30 -5.44 11.35
N THR A 40 0.11 -4.59 10.34
CA THR A 40 -0.06 -3.15 10.56
C THR A 40 -1.33 -2.85 11.33
N THR A 41 -2.42 -3.55 11.04
CA THR A 41 -3.68 -3.43 11.80
C THR A 41 -3.50 -3.84 13.26
N GLY A 42 -2.81 -4.94 13.53
CA GLY A 42 -2.47 -5.36 14.89
C GLY A 42 -1.66 -4.29 15.65
N LYS A 43 -0.69 -3.65 14.98
CA LYS A 43 0.08 -2.53 15.56
C LYS A 43 -0.79 -1.31 15.87
N ILE A 44 -1.73 -0.96 15.00
CA ILE A 44 -2.68 0.14 15.21
C ILE A 44 -3.56 -0.13 16.45
N VAL A 45 -4.13 -1.34 16.55
CA VAL A 45 -4.96 -1.75 17.70
C VAL A 45 -4.15 -1.73 18.99
N LYS A 46 -2.91 -2.25 18.96
CA LYS A 46 -2.00 -2.21 20.11
C LYS A 46 -1.69 -0.77 20.53
N ALA A 47 -1.37 0.11 19.59
CA ALA A 47 -1.09 1.52 19.87
C ALA A 47 -2.31 2.24 20.46
N ARG A 48 -3.51 2.01 19.91
CA ARG A 48 -4.76 2.52 20.48
C ARG A 48 -4.97 2.06 21.91
N ASN A 49 -4.78 0.76 22.18
CA ASN A 49 -4.93 0.20 23.52
C ASN A 49 -3.93 0.78 24.51
N ALA A 50 -2.71 1.11 24.05
CA ALA A 50 -1.70 1.84 24.82
C ALA A 50 -2.02 3.34 24.99
N GLY A 51 -3.15 3.83 24.48
CA GLY A 51 -3.57 5.22 24.62
C GLY A 51 -2.89 6.20 23.68
N VAL A 52 -2.23 5.72 22.62
CA VAL A 52 -1.65 6.60 21.59
C VAL A 52 -2.77 7.45 20.96
N PRO A 53 -2.56 8.76 20.74
CA PRO A 53 -3.54 9.60 20.05
C PRO A 53 -3.65 9.22 18.56
N MET A 54 -4.87 9.26 18.02
CA MET A 54 -5.14 8.96 16.61
C MET A 54 -4.29 9.82 15.65
N GLN A 55 -4.17 11.11 15.95
CA GLN A 55 -3.42 12.08 15.15
C GLN A 55 -1.95 11.68 14.97
N LYS A 56 -1.34 11.05 15.99
CA LYS A 56 0.04 10.59 15.90
C LYS A 56 0.18 9.48 14.87
N LEU A 57 -0.70 8.48 14.93
CA LEU A 57 -0.70 7.36 13.98
C LEU A 57 -1.00 7.83 12.55
N MET A 58 -1.92 8.79 12.39
CA MET A 58 -2.21 9.41 11.10
C MET A 58 -0.98 10.11 10.52
N GLY A 59 -0.26 10.89 11.33
CA GLY A 59 0.97 11.55 10.90
C GLY A 59 2.09 10.57 10.53
N ASP A 60 2.16 9.41 11.17
CA ASP A 60 3.11 8.35 10.81
C ASP A 60 2.74 7.69 9.47
N VAL A 61 1.44 7.53 9.18
CA VAL A 61 0.96 7.07 7.87
C VAL A 61 1.27 8.07 6.76
N ASP A 62 1.10 9.37 6.99
CA ASP A 62 1.41 10.39 5.98
C ASP A 62 2.92 10.39 5.63
N LYS A 63 3.79 10.19 6.63
CA LYS A 63 5.24 10.02 6.43
C LYS A 63 5.60 8.74 5.68
N GLN A 64 4.84 7.66 5.88
CA GLN A 64 5.03 6.40 5.15
C GLN A 64 4.48 6.45 3.73
N GLN A 65 3.34 7.11 3.49
CA GLN A 65 2.78 7.28 2.16
C GLN A 65 3.71 8.08 1.24
N ALA A 66 4.45 9.05 1.78
CA ALA A 66 5.50 9.74 1.03
C ALA A 66 6.59 8.79 0.49
N LYS A 67 6.74 7.60 1.09
CA LYS A 67 7.71 6.56 0.68
C LYS A 67 7.07 5.44 -0.14
N THR A 68 5.78 5.16 0.07
CA THR A 68 5.05 4.08 -0.60
C THR A 68 3.65 4.56 -1.01
N PRO A 69 3.53 5.14 -2.22
CA PRO A 69 2.26 5.68 -2.73
C PRO A 69 1.17 4.60 -2.83
N GLY A 70 -0.07 4.95 -2.49
CA GLY A 70 -1.25 4.08 -2.63
C GLY A 70 -1.71 3.33 -1.38
N LEU A 71 -0.87 3.20 -0.34
CA LEU A 71 -1.24 2.49 0.90
C LEU A 71 -1.75 3.40 2.02
N GLY A 72 -1.51 4.72 1.93
CA GLY A 72 -1.82 5.62 3.04
C GLY A 72 -3.32 5.76 3.33
N ASP A 73 -4.17 5.82 2.32
CA ASP A 73 -5.63 5.89 2.55
C ASP A 73 -6.18 4.64 3.23
N TYR A 74 -5.61 3.48 2.89
CA TYR A 74 -5.96 2.23 3.55
C TYR A 74 -5.61 2.28 5.04
N PHE A 75 -4.37 2.66 5.39
CA PHE A 75 -3.98 2.75 6.79
C PHE A 75 -4.74 3.84 7.56
N ARG A 76 -5.04 4.99 6.93
CA ARG A 76 -5.92 6.01 7.52
C ARG A 76 -7.30 5.46 7.82
N HIS A 77 -7.87 4.65 6.93
CA HIS A 77 -9.15 3.97 7.17
C HIS A 77 -9.05 2.99 8.36
N GLN A 78 -8.02 2.15 8.42
CA GLN A 78 -7.81 1.21 9.52
C GLN A 78 -7.63 1.92 10.87
N ILE A 79 -6.92 3.04 10.90
CA ILE A 79 -6.80 3.86 12.11
C ILE A 79 -8.17 4.37 12.55
N ARG A 80 -8.98 4.95 11.65
CA ARG A 80 -10.32 5.44 12.03
C ARG A 80 -11.20 4.30 12.56
N ALA A 81 -11.19 3.15 11.88
CA ALA A 81 -11.94 1.98 12.30
C ALA A 81 -11.52 1.53 13.71
N ALA A 82 -10.21 1.44 13.98
CA ALA A 82 -9.71 1.04 15.29
C ALA A 82 -10.14 1.99 16.43
N TYR A 83 -10.25 3.29 16.16
CA TYR A 83 -10.66 4.31 17.15
C TYR A 83 -12.18 4.52 17.24
N SER A 84 -12.96 3.94 16.34
CA SER A 84 -14.43 3.96 16.41
C SER A 84 -14.99 3.03 17.50
N VAL A 85 -14.19 2.07 17.95
CA VAL A 85 -14.55 1.11 19.01
C VAL A 85 -13.83 1.43 20.32
N PRO A 86 -14.40 1.09 21.49
CA PRO A 86 -13.75 1.29 22.77
C PRO A 86 -12.37 0.62 22.86
N ARG A 87 -11.48 1.19 23.69
CA ARG A 87 -10.19 0.56 24.00
C ARG A 87 -10.43 -0.80 24.64
N ASN A 88 -9.53 -1.75 24.37
CA ASN A 88 -9.61 -3.16 24.81
C ASN A 88 -10.83 -3.95 24.34
N TYR A 89 -11.69 -3.41 23.47
CA TYR A 89 -12.81 -4.15 22.87
C TYR A 89 -12.35 -5.28 21.94
N ILE A 90 -11.21 -5.08 21.28
CA ILE A 90 -10.54 -6.07 20.44
C ILE A 90 -9.07 -6.18 20.85
N THR A 91 -8.54 -7.40 20.81
CA THR A 91 -7.11 -7.65 20.98
C THR A 91 -6.36 -7.34 19.67
N PRO A 92 -5.04 -7.06 19.72
CA PRO A 92 -4.23 -6.91 18.52
C PRO A 92 -4.32 -8.11 17.57
N GLU A 93 -4.37 -9.32 18.12
CA GLU A 93 -4.46 -10.58 17.37
C GLU A 93 -5.82 -10.70 16.65
N GLN A 94 -6.91 -10.34 17.33
CA GLN A 94 -8.25 -10.31 16.72
C GLN A 94 -8.32 -9.28 15.58
N GLY A 95 -7.75 -8.08 15.79
CA GLY A 95 -7.69 -7.06 14.75
C GLY A 95 -6.81 -7.46 13.56
N GLN A 96 -5.70 -8.14 13.82
CA GLN A 96 -4.82 -8.70 12.80
C GLN A 96 -5.53 -9.77 11.98
N GLN A 97 -6.17 -10.73 12.64
CA GLN A 97 -6.87 -11.83 11.96
C GLN A 97 -8.02 -11.32 11.10
N ALA A 98 -8.87 -10.43 11.63
CA ALA A 98 -9.98 -9.85 10.87
C ALA A 98 -9.52 -9.09 9.61
N ALA A 99 -8.40 -8.37 9.71
CA ALA A 99 -7.81 -7.66 8.56
C ALA A 99 -7.21 -8.62 7.53
N TYR A 100 -6.57 -9.70 7.98
CA TYR A 100 -6.06 -10.74 7.09
C TYR A 100 -7.20 -11.41 6.33
N ASP A 101 -8.22 -11.90 7.05
CA ASP A 101 -9.35 -12.64 6.49
C ASP A 101 -10.11 -11.80 5.45
N SER A 102 -10.41 -10.54 5.78
CA SER A 102 -11.07 -9.62 4.85
C SER A 102 -10.20 -9.32 3.61
N CYS A 103 -8.88 -9.24 3.76
CA CYS A 103 -7.97 -9.00 2.65
C CYS A 103 -7.89 -10.20 1.70
N VAL A 104 -7.70 -11.41 2.25
CA VAL A 104 -7.59 -12.63 1.42
C VAL A 104 -8.90 -12.94 0.71
N GLU A 105 -10.06 -12.71 1.36
CA GLU A 105 -11.39 -12.79 0.75
C GLU A 105 -11.53 -11.81 -0.43
N LYS A 106 -11.18 -10.54 -0.23
CA LYS A 106 -11.24 -9.51 -1.28
C LYS A 106 -10.39 -9.85 -2.50
N TYR A 107 -9.24 -10.47 -2.29
CA TYR A 107 -8.32 -10.83 -3.35
C TYR A 107 -8.57 -12.24 -3.94
N GLY A 108 -9.51 -13.00 -3.38
CA GLY A 108 -9.79 -14.37 -3.80
C GLY A 108 -8.61 -15.32 -3.62
N VAL A 109 -7.74 -15.05 -2.64
CA VAL A 109 -6.59 -15.88 -2.31
C VAL A 109 -6.88 -16.64 -1.02
N LYS A 110 -6.49 -17.91 -0.92
CA LYS A 110 -6.69 -18.75 0.28
C LYS A 110 -5.35 -19.37 0.69
#